data_AF-A0A0K0NLP9-F1
#
_entry.id   AF-A0A0K0NLP9-F1
#
_cell.length_a   1.000
_cell.length_b   1.000
_cell.length_c   1.000
_cell.angle_alpha   90.00
_cell.angle_beta   90.00
_cell.angle_gamma   90.00
#
_symmetry.space_group_name_H-M   'P 1'
#
loop_
_entity.id
_entity.type
_entity.pdbx_description
1 polymer ?
#
loop_
_entity_poly.entity_id
_entity_poly.type
_entity_poly.pdbx_seq_one_letter_code
_entity_poly.pdbx_strand_id
1 'polypeptide(L)'
;FNDVFSPVVKHSSIRVLLALVAMYDLELEQLDVKTAFLHGELEEQIYMEQPHGFEVEGKEDHVCLLKKSLYGLKQSPRQWYKRFDSFMLGHGYTRSMYDSCVYFRKLNDGSFVYLLLYVDDMLIAAK
;
A
#
# COMPACT_ATOMS: atom_id res chain seq x y z
N PHE A 1 19.06 -0.64 13.61
CA PHE A 1 18.81 -0.02 12.28
C PHE A 1 17.34 -0.20 11.97
N ASN A 2 16.57 0.88 11.90
CA ASN A 2 15.15 0.82 11.54
C ASN A 2 15.05 0.76 10.02
N ASP A 3 14.63 -0.37 9.47
CA ASP A 3 14.41 -0.49 8.03
C ASP A 3 13.44 0.59 7.53
N VAL A 4 13.66 1.15 6.35
CA VAL A 4 12.75 2.15 5.74
C VAL A 4 12.12 1.64 4.45
N PHE A 5 12.55 0.47 4.00
CA PHE A 5 12.13 -0.09 2.72
C PHE A 5 10.72 -0.69 2.82
N SER A 6 9.92 -0.46 1.78
CA SER A 6 8.67 -1.18 1.55
C SER A 6 8.93 -2.43 0.73
N PRO A 7 8.27 -3.57 1.03
CA PRO A 7 8.25 -4.68 0.10
C PRO A 7 7.52 -4.28 -1.20
N VAL A 8 7.85 -4.99 -2.26
CA VAL A 8 7.21 -4.90 -3.57
C VAL A 8 6.94 -6.32 -4.04
N VAL A 9 5.78 -6.53 -4.67
CA VAL A 9 5.41 -7.85 -5.19
C VAL A 9 6.45 -8.36 -6.19
N LYS A 10 6.77 -9.65 -6.08
CA LYS A 10 7.74 -10.31 -6.96
C LYS A 10 7.11 -10.60 -8.31
N HIS A 11 7.90 -10.50 -9.38
CA HIS A 11 7.47 -10.91 -10.72
C HIS A 11 7.00 -12.37 -10.80
N SER A 12 7.57 -13.26 -9.99
CA SER A 12 7.10 -14.65 -9.88
C SER A 12 5.66 -14.73 -9.41
N SER A 13 5.27 -13.90 -8.44
CA SER A 13 3.91 -13.86 -7.89
C SER A 13 2.93 -13.32 -8.91
N ILE A 14 3.31 -12.28 -9.67
CA ILE A 14 2.50 -11.75 -10.78
C ILE A 14 2.26 -12.85 -11.83
N ARG A 15 3.30 -13.58 -12.24
CA ARG A 15 3.16 -14.67 -13.22
C ARG A 15 2.27 -15.81 -12.71
N VAL A 16 2.36 -16.15 -11.43
CA VAL A 16 1.49 -17.15 -10.81
C VAL A 16 0.04 -16.67 -10.82
N LEU A 17 -0.24 -15.41 -10.47
CA LEU A 17 -1.59 -14.84 -10.54
C LEU A 17 -2.16 -14.95 -11.96
N LEU A 18 -1.39 -14.53 -12.97
CA LEU A 18 -1.82 -14.60 -14.38
C LEU A 18 -2.07 -16.04 -14.84
N ALA A 19 -1.26 -17.00 -14.39
CA ALA A 19 -1.49 -18.42 -14.66
C ALA A 19 -2.78 -18.93 -14.00
N LEU A 20 -3.08 -18.51 -12.76
CA LEU A 20 -4.33 -18.85 -12.07
C LEU A 20 -5.54 -18.25 -12.78
N VAL A 21 -5.44 -16.99 -13.21
CA VAL A 21 -6.46 -16.29 -14.01
C VAL A 21 -6.80 -17.09 -15.27
N ALA A 22 -5.78 -17.44 -16.07
CA ALA A 22 -5.98 -18.19 -17.31
C ALA A 22 -6.49 -19.62 -17.06
N MET A 23 -6.06 -20.27 -15.98
CA MET A 23 -6.42 -21.67 -15.69
C MET A 23 -7.85 -21.82 -15.14
N TYR A 24 -8.32 -20.84 -14.36
CA TYR A 24 -9.63 -20.88 -13.71
C TYR A 24 -10.67 -19.96 -14.35
N ASP A 25 -10.31 -19.28 -15.43
CA ASP A 25 -11.17 -18.31 -16.12
C ASP A 25 -11.67 -17.24 -15.15
N LEU A 26 -10.73 -16.59 -14.47
CA LEU A 26 -11.01 -15.50 -13.52
C LEU A 26 -10.99 -14.16 -14.26
N GLU A 27 -11.77 -13.21 -13.78
CA GLU A 27 -11.65 -11.81 -14.18
C GLU A 27 -10.46 -11.17 -13.44
N LEU A 28 -9.69 -10.35 -14.15
CA LEU A 28 -8.54 -9.63 -13.62
C LEU A 28 -8.73 -8.13 -13.82
N GLU A 29 -8.74 -7.39 -12.73
CA GLU A 29 -8.86 -5.93 -12.72
C GLU A 29 -7.61 -5.29 -12.14
N GLN A 30 -7.21 -4.15 -12.71
CA GLN A 30 -6.16 -3.30 -12.17
C GLN A 30 -6.78 -2.09 -11.48
N LEU A 31 -6.21 -1.69 -10.35
CA LEU A 31 -6.65 -0.53 -9.58
C LEU A 31 -5.44 0.31 -9.17
N ASP A 32 -5.61 1.62 -9.15
CA ASP A 32 -4.62 2.59 -8.66
C ASP A 32 -5.15 3.29 -7.39
N VAL A 33 -4.37 3.26 -6.31
CA VAL A 33 -4.74 3.93 -5.06
C VAL A 33 -4.33 5.39 -5.10
N LYS A 34 -5.33 6.27 -5.28
CA LYS A 34 -5.13 7.71 -5.21
C LYS A 34 -4.47 8.12 -3.89
N THR A 35 -3.37 8.86 -4.01
CA THR A 35 -2.63 9.43 -2.87
C THR A 35 -2.20 8.38 -1.84
N ALA A 36 -1.79 7.18 -2.29
CA ALA A 36 -1.45 6.03 -1.45
C ALA A 36 -0.62 6.40 -0.19
N PHE A 37 0.43 7.21 -0.35
CA PHE A 37 1.31 7.56 0.76
C PHE A 37 0.66 8.47 1.80
N LEU A 38 -0.39 9.22 1.48
CA LEU A 38 -1.09 10.05 2.46
C LEU A 38 -1.94 9.22 3.44
N HIS A 39 -2.20 7.95 3.12
CA HIS A 39 -2.93 7.03 4.00
C HIS A 39 -2.05 6.41 5.08
N GLY A 40 -0.72 6.47 4.92
CA GLY A 40 0.23 5.94 5.91
C GLY A 40 0.29 6.79 7.18
N GLU A 41 0.40 6.12 8.32
CA GLU A 41 0.62 6.78 9.61
C GLU A 41 2.12 6.97 9.85
N LEU A 42 2.50 8.13 10.39
CA LEU A 42 3.88 8.36 10.80
C LEU A 42 4.12 7.80 12.20
N GLU A 43 5.15 6.96 12.34
CA GLU A 43 5.60 6.45 13.64
C GLU A 43 6.49 7.46 14.39
N GLU A 44 7.05 8.43 13.66
CA GLU A 44 7.94 9.47 14.17
C GLU A 44 7.35 10.87 13.94
N GLN A 45 7.70 11.83 14.78
CA GLN A 45 7.29 13.22 14.58
C GLN A 45 8.20 13.89 13.55
N ILE A 46 7.61 14.34 12.45
CA ILE A 46 8.33 15.00 11.36
C ILE A 46 7.78 16.39 11.17
N TYR A 47 8.69 17.35 11.14
CA TYR A 47 8.39 18.73 10.81
C TYR A 47 8.92 19.02 9.41
N MET A 48 8.21 19.85 8.67
CA MET A 48 8.67 20.39 7.39
C MET A 48 8.56 21.91 7.41
N GLU A 49 9.39 22.58 6.62
CA GLU A 49 9.21 24.00 6.33
C GLU A 49 7.83 24.25 5.74
N GLN A 50 7.32 25.46 5.92
CA GLN A 50 6.06 25.87 5.31
C GLN A 50 6.17 25.73 3.79
N PRO A 51 5.20 25.07 3.12
CA PRO A 51 5.21 24.99 1.67
C PRO A 51 5.15 26.39 1.05
N HIS A 52 5.86 26.58 -0.05
CA HIS A 52 5.84 27.85 -0.77
C HIS A 52 4.41 28.26 -1.17
N GLY A 53 4.01 29.48 -0.82
CA GLY A 53 2.67 30.03 -0.99
C GLY A 53 1.70 29.72 0.16
N PHE A 54 2.14 29.02 1.20
CA PHE A 54 1.37 28.72 2.42
C PHE A 54 2.03 29.28 3.69
N GLU A 55 3.09 30.07 3.54
CA GLU A 55 3.72 30.79 4.65
C GLU A 55 2.73 31.76 5.27
N VAL A 56 2.67 31.78 6.59
CA VAL A 56 1.84 32.74 7.33
C VAL A 56 2.63 34.01 7.58
N GLU A 57 2.10 35.16 7.14
CA GLU A 57 2.73 36.48 7.32
C GLU A 57 3.05 36.74 8.81
N GLY A 58 4.30 37.13 9.08
CA GLY A 58 4.83 37.35 10.43
C GLY A 58 5.14 36.07 11.21
N LYS A 59 5.09 34.90 10.57
CA LYS A 59 5.41 33.58 11.12
C LYS A 59 6.21 32.74 10.12
N GLU A 60 7.08 33.38 9.35
CA GLU A 60 7.84 32.74 8.27
C GLU A 60 8.79 31.65 8.80
N ASP A 61 9.20 31.73 10.06
CA ASP A 61 10.07 30.78 10.76
C ASP A 61 9.32 29.56 11.32
N HIS A 62 7.99 29.53 11.23
CA HIS A 62 7.21 28.37 11.65
C HIS A 62 7.44 27.15 10.75
N VAL A 63 7.19 25.98 11.33
CA VAL A 63 7.23 24.68 10.65
C VAL A 63 5.90 23.96 10.77
N CYS A 64 5.58 23.12 9.78
CA CYS A 64 4.40 22.27 9.79
C CYS A 64 4.74 20.90 10.39
N LEU A 65 3.97 20.47 11.40
CA LEU A 65 4.02 19.09 11.88
C LEU A 65 3.21 18.19 10.95
N LEU A 66 3.87 17.22 10.31
CA LEU A 66 3.22 16.23 9.47
C LEU A 66 2.37 15.27 10.32
N LYS A 67 1.09 15.14 9.95
CA LYS A 67 0.13 14.24 10.60
C LYS A 67 0.00 12.88 9.92
N LYS A 68 0.43 12.80 8.65
CA LYS A 68 0.42 11.60 7.79
C LYS A 68 1.72 11.54 7.01
N SER A 69 2.05 10.38 6.46
CA SER A 69 3.18 10.28 5.53
C SER A 69 2.92 11.10 4.26
N LEU A 70 4.00 11.56 3.64
CA LEU A 70 3.97 12.46 2.48
C LEU A 70 4.90 11.94 1.38
N TYR A 71 4.59 12.24 0.12
CA TYR A 71 5.50 11.97 -0.98
C TYR A 71 6.87 12.64 -0.72
N GLY A 72 7.96 11.92 -1.02
CA GLY A 72 9.33 12.39 -0.77
C GLY A 72 9.94 11.97 0.57
N LEU A 73 9.13 11.52 1.55
CA LEU A 73 9.71 10.93 2.76
C LEU A 73 10.17 9.50 2.49
N LYS A 74 11.38 9.16 2.93
CA LYS A 74 12.00 7.84 2.74
C LYS A 74 11.18 6.66 3.29
N GLN A 75 10.38 6.89 4.33
CA GLN A 75 9.57 5.87 5.01
C GLN A 75 8.11 5.82 4.51
N SER A 76 7.67 6.75 3.66
CA SER A 76 6.28 6.81 3.19
C SER A 76 5.79 5.53 2.52
N PRO A 77 6.58 4.89 1.62
CA PRO A 77 6.17 3.62 1.03
C PRO A 77 5.93 2.53 2.09
N ARG A 78 6.79 2.48 3.12
CA ARG A 78 6.68 1.49 4.20
C ARG A 78 5.46 1.74 5.08
N GLN A 79 5.17 3.00 5.42
CA GLN A 79 4.00 3.34 6.23
C GLN A 79 2.69 3.06 5.48
N TRP A 80 2.67 3.31 4.16
CA TRP A 80 1.57 2.89 3.30
C TRP A 80 1.39 1.38 3.32
N TYR A 81 2.45 0.61 3.08
CA TYR A 81 2.38 -0.86 3.12
C TYR A 81 1.86 -1.39 4.47
N LYS A 82 2.35 -0.88 5.60
CA LYS A 82 1.87 -1.27 6.94
C LYS A 82 0.37 -0.99 7.12
N ARG A 83 -0.08 0.18 6.66
CA ARG A 83 -1.50 0.58 6.69
C ARG A 83 -2.35 -0.38 5.86
N PHE A 84 -1.92 -0.64 4.62
CA PHE A 84 -2.61 -1.53 3.70
C PHE A 84 -2.68 -2.96 4.25
N ASP A 85 -1.55 -3.49 4.73
CA ASP A 85 -1.46 -4.83 5.32
C ASP A 85 -2.44 -5.01 6.48
N SER A 86 -2.43 -4.07 7.42
CA SER A 86 -3.34 -4.09 8.58
C SER A 86 -4.80 -4.00 8.13
N PHE A 87 -5.09 -3.18 7.12
CA PHE A 87 -6.43 -3.06 6.54
C PHE A 87 -6.88 -4.39 5.93
N MET A 88 -6.07 -5.02 5.08
CA MET A 88 -6.40 -6.28 4.41
C MET A 88 -6.65 -7.41 5.40
N LEU A 89 -5.77 -7.58 6.39
CA LEU A 89 -5.91 -8.58 7.44
C LEU A 89 -7.20 -8.36 8.26
N GLY A 90 -7.52 -7.09 8.59
CA GLY A 90 -8.76 -6.73 9.26
C GLY A 90 -10.02 -7.04 8.44
N HIS A 91 -9.92 -7.12 7.12
CA HIS A 91 -11.01 -7.48 6.20
C HIS A 91 -11.02 -8.97 5.82
N GLY A 92 -10.34 -9.81 6.61
CA GLY A 92 -10.38 -11.27 6.46
C GLY A 92 -9.55 -11.82 5.31
N TYR A 93 -8.65 -11.03 4.73
CA TYR A 93 -7.64 -11.56 3.81
C TYR A 93 -6.52 -12.23 4.59
N THR A 94 -5.90 -13.22 3.96
CA THR A 94 -4.67 -13.87 4.43
C THR A 94 -3.52 -13.38 3.57
N ARG A 95 -2.44 -12.93 4.22
CA ARG A 95 -1.19 -12.60 3.54
C ARG A 95 -0.41 -13.88 3.23
N SER A 96 0.18 -13.96 2.04
CA SER A 96 1.06 -15.07 1.66
C SER A 96 2.34 -15.10 2.50
N MET A 97 2.80 -16.31 2.80
CA MET A 97 4.06 -16.55 3.51
C MET A 97 5.29 -16.39 2.61
N TYR A 98 5.12 -16.38 1.28
CA TYR A 98 6.22 -16.36 0.29
C TYR A 98 6.47 -14.98 -0.31
N ASP A 99 5.43 -14.13 -0.31
CA ASP A 99 5.46 -12.77 -0.82
C ASP A 99 4.49 -11.91 0.01
N SER A 100 5.04 -10.93 0.71
CA SER A 100 4.28 -10.11 1.65
C SER A 100 3.30 -9.15 0.97
N CYS A 101 3.41 -8.97 -0.35
CA CYS A 101 2.50 -8.15 -1.15
C CYS A 101 1.37 -8.96 -1.81
N VAL A 102 1.26 -10.25 -1.51
CA VAL A 102 0.22 -11.13 -2.02
C VAL A 102 -0.78 -11.43 -0.91
N TYR A 103 -2.04 -11.19 -1.19
CA TYR A 103 -3.19 -11.45 -0.32
C TYR A 103 -4.18 -12.37 -1.04
N PHE A 104 -4.87 -13.20 -0.27
CA PHE A 104 -5.96 -14.00 -0.80
C PHE A 104 -7.04 -14.19 0.26
N ARG A 105 -8.28 -14.37 -0.18
CA ARG A 105 -9.42 -14.66 0.68
C ARG A 105 -10.30 -15.70 0.04
N LYS A 106 -10.65 -16.73 0.82
CA LYS A 106 -11.69 -17.69 0.44
C LYS A 106 -13.04 -17.16 0.91
N LEU A 107 -14.02 -17.12 0.01
CA LEU A 107 -15.40 -16.74 0.31
C LEU A 107 -16.22 -17.95 0.74
N ASN A 108 -17.41 -17.70 1.27
CA ASN A 108 -18.29 -18.75 1.83
C ASN A 108 -18.80 -19.74 0.78
N ASP A 109 -18.94 -19.30 -0.47
CA ASP A 109 -19.32 -20.13 -1.61
C ASP A 109 -18.15 -20.97 -2.16
N GLY A 110 -16.97 -20.85 -1.54
CA GLY A 110 -15.76 -21.56 -1.93
C GLY A 110 -14.92 -20.85 -2.99
N SER A 111 -15.38 -19.73 -3.54
CA SER A 111 -14.59 -18.91 -4.47
C SER A 111 -13.42 -18.23 -3.77
N PHE A 112 -12.45 -17.77 -4.56
CA PHE A 112 -11.25 -17.09 -4.07
C PHE A 112 -11.13 -15.71 -4.69
N VAL A 113 -10.71 -14.76 -3.88
CA VAL A 113 -10.24 -13.44 -4.32
C VAL A 113 -8.74 -13.38 -4.06
N TYR A 114 -7.97 -13.08 -5.09
CA TYR A 114 -6.53 -12.86 -5.03
C TYR A 114 -6.23 -11.38 -5.23
N LEU A 115 -5.31 -10.82 -4.46
CA LEU A 115 -4.89 -9.43 -4.59
C LEU A 115 -3.37 -9.33 -4.48
N LEU A 116 -2.75 -8.63 -5.42
CA LEU A 116 -1.33 -8.27 -5.40
C LEU A 116 -1.20 -6.76 -5.26
N LEU A 117 -0.31 -6.29 -4.38
CA LEU A 117 0.02 -4.87 -4.21
C LEU A 117 1.41 -4.58 -4.79
N TYR A 118 1.49 -3.67 -5.75
CA TYR A 118 2.74 -3.08 -6.25
C TYR A 118 2.75 -1.59 -5.92
N VAL A 119 3.32 -1.21 -4.77
CA VAL A 119 3.32 0.18 -4.29
C VAL A 119 1.89 0.74 -4.20
N ASP A 120 1.44 1.54 -5.16
CA ASP A 120 0.10 2.14 -5.30
C ASP A 120 -0.81 1.38 -6.28
N ASP A 121 -0.25 0.56 -7.15
CA ASP A 121 -0.99 -0.31 -8.05
C ASP A 121 -1.46 -1.61 -7.35
N MET A 122 -2.63 -2.09 -7.75
CA MET A 122 -3.17 -3.36 -7.31
C MET A 122 -3.66 -4.18 -8.51
N LEU A 123 -3.45 -5.48 -8.43
CA LEU A 123 -4.13 -6.46 -9.29
C LEU A 123 -5.06 -7.29 -8.44
N ILE A 124 -6.32 -7.39 -8.84
CA ILE A 124 -7.33 -8.23 -8.16
C ILE A 124 -7.88 -9.25 -9.15
N ALA A 125 -7.90 -10.51 -8.75
CA ALA A 125 -8.46 -11.60 -9.55
C ALA A 125 -9.52 -12.36 -8.75
N ALA A 126 -10.69 -12.55 -9.34
CA ALA A 126 -11.81 -13.29 -8.76
C ALA A 126 -12.71 -13.84 -9.88
N LYS A 127 -13.66 -14.71 -9.52
CA LYS A 127 -14.67 -15.22 -10.45
C LYS A 127 -15.84 -14.25 -10.59
#